data_AF-M0IEI5-F1
#
_entry.id   AF-M0IEI5-F1
#
_cell.length_a   1.000
_cell.length_b   1.000
_cell.length_c   1.000
_cell.angle_alpha   90.00
_cell.angle_beta   90.00
_cell.angle_gamma   90.00
#
_symmetry.space_group_name_H-M   'P 1'
#
loop_
_entity.id
_entity.type
_entity.pdbx_description
1 polymer ?
#
loop_
_entity_poly.entity_id
_entity_poly.type
_entity_poly.pdbx_seq_one_letter_code
_entity_poly.pdbx_strand_id
1 'polypeptide(L)' 'MSVHGPIRAAETAIQSFDIGYDGEDHHIMSEKIYTDADVNGETVTVNLQALFRDASGHIDDPYGGNIDVLVVAETE' A
#
# COMPACT_ATOMS: atom_id res chain seq x y z
N MET A 1 14.97 -12.47 3.16
CA MET A 1 15.87 -11.55 3.88
C MET A 1 15.41 -11.55 5.33
N SER A 2 16.18 -12.10 6.26
CA SER A 2 15.84 -12.05 7.68
C SER A 2 16.65 -10.96 8.34
N VAL A 3 15.98 -10.11 9.11
CA VAL A 3 16.62 -9.13 9.98
C VAL A 3 16.74 -9.78 11.36
N HIS A 4 17.86 -9.57 12.06
CA HIS A 4 18.14 -10.20 13.35
C HIS A 4 18.20 -9.13 14.44
N GLY A 5 17.59 -9.40 15.59
CA GLY A 5 17.45 -8.44 16.70
C GLY A 5 16.06 -7.80 16.77
N PRO A 6 15.66 -7.25 17.92
CA PRO A 6 14.38 -6.56 18.06
C PRO A 6 14.31 -5.36 17.10
N ILE A 7 13.13 -5.15 16.52
CA ILE A 7 12.90 -4.03 15.60
C ILE A 7 12.56 -2.81 16.45
N ARG A 8 13.29 -1.72 16.25
CA ARG A 8 13.12 -0.48 17.00
C ARG A 8 12.12 0.45 16.34
N ALA A 9 12.17 0.53 15.02
CA ALA A 9 11.26 1.33 14.21
C ALA A 9 11.15 0.71 12.82
N ALA A 10 10.02 0.94 12.15
CA ALA A 10 9.84 0.60 10.75
C ALA A 10 9.02 1.68 10.06
N GLU A 11 9.37 1.95 8.81
CA GLU A 11 8.68 2.89 7.93
C GLU A 11 8.35 2.18 6.62
N THR A 12 7.35 2.68 5.91
CA THR A 12 6.97 2.15 4.60
C THR A 12 7.10 3.18 3.50
N ALA A 13 7.37 2.69 2.29
CA ALA A 13 7.27 3.49 1.08
C ALA A 13 6.57 2.67 -0.02
N ILE A 14 5.82 3.34 -0.88
CA ILE A 14 5.31 2.75 -2.11
C ILE A 14 6.51 2.57 -3.05
N GLN A 15 6.86 1.33 -3.37
CA GLN A 15 7.96 1.02 -4.28
C GLN A 15 7.49 1.05 -5.74
N SER A 16 6.33 0.45 -6.00
CA SER A 16 5.66 0.43 -7.29
C SER A 16 4.17 0.20 -7.09
N PHE A 17 3.38 0.64 -8.06
CA PHE A 17 1.98 0.27 -8.18
C PHE A 17 1.63 0.15 -9.66
N ASP A 18 0.80 -0.84 -9.98
CA ASP A 18 0.14 -1.01 -11.28
C ASP A 18 -1.30 -1.38 -10.98
N ILE A 19 -2.21 -0.42 -11.16
CA ILE A 19 -3.60 -0.56 -10.75
C ILE A 19 -4.48 0.05 -11.84
N GLY A 20 -5.55 -0.66 -12.16
CA GLY A 20 -6.57 -0.21 -13.10
C GLY A 20 -7.96 -0.65 -12.67
N TYR A 21 -8.98 -0.07 -13.32
CA TYR A 21 -10.34 -0.57 -13.21
C TYR A 21 -10.51 -1.87 -13.98
N ASP A 22 -11.26 -2.80 -13.41
CA ASP A 22 -11.66 -4.04 -14.07
C ASP A 22 -13.00 -3.80 -14.81
N GLY A 23 -12.99 -3.48 -16.11
CA GLY A 23 -14.24 -3.38 -16.88
C GLY A 23 -14.29 -2.31 -17.98
N GLU A 24 -15.45 -1.65 -18.12
CA GLU A 24 -15.71 -0.59 -19.10
C GLU A 24 -14.81 0.65 -18.87
N ASP A 25 -14.91 1.64 -19.77
CA ASP A 25 -14.11 2.87 -19.72
C ASP A 25 -14.52 3.77 -18.54
N HIS A 26 -13.86 3.57 -17.39
CA HIS A 26 -13.98 4.43 -16.22
C HIS A 26 -12.74 5.33 -16.17
N HIS A 27 -12.91 6.61 -16.57
CA HIS A 27 -11.84 7.60 -16.46
C HIS A 27 -11.49 7.82 -14.98
N ILE A 28 -10.23 7.54 -14.60
CA ILE A 28 -9.72 7.79 -13.24
C ILE A 28 -9.77 9.29 -12.95
N MET A 29 -10.44 9.67 -11.85
CA MET A 29 -10.44 11.04 -11.35
C MET A 29 -9.37 11.23 -10.27
N SER A 30 -9.29 10.31 -9.31
CA SER A 30 -8.28 10.37 -8.25
C SER A 30 -7.94 8.99 -7.72
N GLU A 31 -6.66 8.80 -7.43
CA GLU A 31 -6.09 7.64 -6.76
C GLU A 31 -5.49 8.06 -5.42
N LYS A 32 -5.71 7.24 -4.39
CA LYS A 32 -5.06 7.39 -3.08
C LYS A 32 -4.51 6.05 -2.63
N ILE A 33 -3.18 5.99 -2.43
CA ILE A 33 -2.50 4.87 -1.80
C ILE A 33 -1.92 5.35 -0.46
N TYR A 34 -2.13 4.56 0.58
CA TYR A 34 -1.58 4.80 1.91
C TYR A 34 -0.93 3.52 2.42
N THR A 35 0.30 3.66 2.92
CA THR A 35 1.05 2.57 3.55
C THR A 35 1.51 3.02 4.94
N ASP A 36 1.56 2.06 5.87
CA ASP A 36 2.02 2.28 7.23
C ASP A 36 2.65 1.00 7.80
N ALA A 37 3.50 1.13 8.81
CA ALA A 37 4.12 0.01 9.50
C ALA A 37 3.90 0.11 11.01
N ASP A 38 3.44 -0.99 11.61
CA ASP A 38 3.33 -1.15 13.05
C ASP A 38 4.34 -2.21 13.54
N VAL A 39 5.12 -1.88 14.56
CA VAL A 39 6.18 -2.74 15.09
C VAL A 39 5.73 -3.38 16.39
N ASN A 40 5.74 -4.71 16.42
CA ASN A 40 5.44 -5.52 17.61
C ASN A 40 6.58 -6.51 17.88
N GLY A 41 7.56 -6.09 18.66
CA GLY A 41 8.76 -6.89 18.97
C GLY A 41 9.61 -7.13 17.73
N GLU A 42 9.63 -8.37 17.23
CA GLU A 42 10.38 -8.75 16.03
C GLU A 42 9.50 -8.79 14.76
N THR A 43 8.23 -8.40 14.87
CA THR A 43 7.27 -8.41 13.76
C THR A 43 6.95 -7.00 13.29
N VAL A 44 7.01 -6.76 11.98
CA VAL A 44 6.43 -5.57 11.33
C VAL A 44 5.14 -5.98 10.64
N THR A 45 4.04 -5.34 11.02
CA THR A 45 2.77 -5.43 10.31
C THR A 45 2.67 -4.28 9.33
N VAL A 46 2.48 -4.56 8.05
CA VAL A 46 2.29 -3.54 7.01
C VAL A 46 0.79 -3.34 6.79
N ASN A 47 0.33 -2.10 6.93
CA ASN A 47 -1.01 -1.69 6.57
C ASN A 47 -0.98 -1.04 5.20
N LEU A 48 -1.84 -1.48 4.29
CA LEU A 48 -1.98 -0.93 2.95
C LEU A 48 -3.46 -0.62 2.70
N GLN A 49 -3.75 0.59 2.23
CA GLN A 49 -5.07 1.00 1.77
C GLN A 49 -4.93 1.66 0.42
N ALA A 50 -5.83 1.30 -0.50
CA ALA A 50 -5.96 1.93 -1.81
C ALA A 50 -7.42 2.34 -2.02
N LEU A 51 -7.63 3.49 -2.65
CA LEU A 51 -8.95 3.98 -3.01
C LEU A 51 -8.91 4.63 -4.40
N PHE A 52 -9.90 4.27 -5.21
CA PHE A 52 -10.10 4.78 -6.55
C PHE A 52 -11.45 5.48 -6.64
N ARG A 53 -11.42 6.66 -7.27
CA ARG A 53 -12.63 7.43 -7.59
C ARG A 53 -12.65 7.70 -9.08
N ASP A 54 -13.78 7.42 -9.70
CA ASP A 54 -14.01 7.70 -11.10
C ASP A 54 -14.50 9.14 -11.31
N ALA A 55 -14.49 9.62 -12.55
CA ALA A 55 -14.97 10.95 -12.89
C ALA A 55 -16.50 11.12 -12.77
N SER A 56 -17.26 10.02 -12.63
CA SER A 56 -18.71 10.04 -12.44
C SER A 56 -19.10 10.24 -10.97
N GLY A 57 -18.13 10.13 -10.05
CA GLY A 57 -18.29 10.33 -8.61
C GLY A 57 -18.60 9.03 -7.86
N HIS A 58 -18.60 7.89 -8.53
CA HIS A 58 -18.64 6.58 -7.88
C HIS A 58 -17.29 6.29 -7.20
N ILE A 59 -17.37 5.70 -6.02
CA ILE A 59 -16.23 5.30 -5.20
C ILE A 59 -16.27 3.76 -5.14
N ASP A 60 -15.09 3.12 -5.18
CA ASP A 60 -14.96 1.65 -5.07
C ASP A 60 -15.61 0.85 -6.21
N ASP A 61 -15.52 1.33 -7.45
CA ASP A 61 -15.65 0.41 -8.58
C ASP A 61 -14.56 -0.66 -8.48
N PRO A 62 -14.82 -1.93 -8.87
CA PRO A 62 -13.82 -2.99 -8.79
C PRO A 62 -12.51 -2.58 -9.47
N TYR A 63 -11.45 -2.53 -8.68
CA TYR A 63 -10.09 -2.26 -9.14
C TYR A 63 -9.21 -3.48 -8.90
N GLY A 64 -8.31 -3.73 -9.84
CA GLY A 64 -7.39 -4.86 -9.83
C GLY A 64 -5.96 -4.39 -10.05
N GLY A 65 -4.99 -5.16 -9.54
CA GLY A 65 -3.58 -4.84 -9.72
C GLY A 65 -2.72 -5.16 -8.50
N ASN A 66 -1.56 -4.51 -8.44
CA ASN A 66 -0.52 -4.76 -7.46
C ASN A 66 0.01 -3.45 -6.88
N ILE A 67 0.32 -3.47 -5.58
CA ILE A 67 1.10 -2.44 -4.90
C ILE A 67 2.25 -3.14 -4.20
N ASP A 68 3.47 -2.74 -4.54
CA ASP A 68 4.66 -3.20 -3.86
C ASP A 68 5.04 -2.19 -2.78
N VAL A 69 5.18 -2.68 -1.55
CA VAL A 69 5.56 -1.86 -0.39
C VAL A 69 6.99 -2.19 0.02
N LEU A 70 7.85 -1.18 0.03
CA LEU A 70 9.16 -1.26 0.64
C LEU A 70 9.02 -1.02 2.15
N VAL A 71 9.55 -1.94 2.95
CA VAL A 71 9.69 -1.79 4.40
C VAL A 71 11.14 -1.47 4.73
N VAL A 72 11.37 -0.35 5.41
CA VAL A 72 12.68 0.01 5.98
C VAL A 72 12.58 -0.15 7.49
N ALA A 73 13.39 -1.04 8.06
CA ALA A 73 13.40 -1.32 9.49
C ALA A 73 14.76 -0.94 10.11
N GLU A 74 14.72 -0.27 11.26
CA GLU A 74 15.86 -0.05 12.15
C GLU A 74 15.88 -1.17 13.20
N THR A 75 17.01 -1.87 13.30
CA THR A 75 17.27 -2.87 14.35
C THR A 75 18.34 -2.39 15.30
N GLU A 76 18.38 -2.98 16.50
CA GLU A 76 19.46 -2.76 17.48
C GLU A 76 20.85 -3.24 17.00
#